data_AF-A0A225USC5-F1
#
_entry.id   AF-A0A225USC5-F1
#
_cell.length_a   1.000
_cell.length_b   1.000
_cell.length_c   1.000
_cell.angle_alpha   90.00
_cell.angle_beta   90.00
_cell.angle_gamma   90.00
#
_symmetry.space_group_name_H-M   'P 1'
#
loop_
_entity.id
_entity.type
_entity.pdbx_description
1 polymer ?
#
loop_
_entity_poly.entity_id
_entity_poly.type
_entity_poly.pdbx_seq_one_letter_code
_entity_poly.pdbx_strand_id
1 'polypeptide(L)'
;PWIQMFEDRSKEFYFHRVRDLSKGVMRGIREYLESMEEHAERWWYILHWFTMSMEDDRAKELHLWRRKCRETLVGNFLILAQRLVKIDKFPKTLWYEPGLWILPNNICYWIFKDPSVNF
;
A
#
# COMPACT_ATOMS: atom_id res chain seq x y z
N PRO A 1 -14.26 1.51 -4.47
CA PRO A 1 -13.72 1.33 -3.10
C PRO A 1 -12.25 1.76 -2.98
N TRP A 2 -11.40 1.43 -3.96
CA TRP A 2 -9.97 1.80 -3.93
C TRP A 2 -9.70 3.31 -4.05
N ILE A 3 -10.45 4.03 -4.89
CA ILE A 3 -10.34 5.49 -5.01
C ILE A 3 -10.63 6.13 -3.65
N GLN A 4 -11.76 5.77 -3.03
CA GLN A 4 -12.13 6.26 -1.71
C GLN A 4 -11.06 5.94 -0.65
N MET A 5 -10.56 4.70 -0.60
CA MET A 5 -9.47 4.30 0.30
C MET A 5 -8.22 5.18 0.12
N PHE A 6 -7.85 5.50 -1.13
CA PHE A 6 -6.71 6.36 -1.42
C PHE A 6 -6.98 7.82 -1.00
N GLU A 7 -8.17 8.34 -1.27
CA GLU A 7 -8.58 9.70 -0.88
C GLU A 7 -8.66 9.89 0.64
N ASP A 8 -9.09 8.87 1.37
CA ASP A 8 -9.22 8.88 2.83
C ASP A 8 -7.88 8.74 3.57
N ARG A 9 -6.79 8.49 2.85
CA ARG A 9 -5.44 8.44 3.42
C ARG A 9 -5.05 9.80 4.02
N SER A 10 -4.30 9.79 5.12
CA SER A 10 -3.64 10.99 5.63
C SER A 10 -2.82 11.71 4.56
N LYS A 11 -3.20 12.95 4.25
CA LYS A 11 -2.48 13.81 3.30
C LYS A 11 -1.41 14.67 3.97
N GLU A 12 -1.29 14.59 5.29
CA GLU A 12 -0.38 15.38 6.11
C GLU A 12 0.79 14.54 6.64
N PHE A 13 1.92 15.21 6.89
CA PHE A 13 3.01 14.67 7.68
C PHE A 13 2.84 15.05 9.15
N TYR A 14 2.88 14.05 10.02
CA TYR A 14 2.75 14.24 11.47
C TYR A 14 4.09 14.30 12.18
N PHE A 15 5.11 13.62 11.65
CA PHE A 15 6.40 13.46 12.32
C PHE A 15 7.52 14.30 11.69
N HIS A 16 7.33 14.76 10.45
CA HIS A 16 8.31 15.55 9.71
C HIS A 16 7.71 16.86 9.22
N ARG A 17 8.53 17.92 9.19
CA ARG A 17 8.15 19.19 8.57
C ARG A 17 8.64 19.22 7.14
N VAL A 18 7.77 19.61 6.21
CA VAL A 18 8.11 19.72 4.77
C VAL A 18 9.33 20.60 4.52
N ARG A 19 9.49 21.69 5.29
CA ARG A 19 10.63 22.63 5.15
C ARG A 19 11.99 22.01 5.49
N ASP A 20 11.99 20.92 6.24
CA ASP A 20 13.21 20.21 6.65
C ASP A 20 13.59 19.11 5.63
N LEU A 21 12.73 18.85 4.63
CA LEU A 21 12.95 17.87 3.58
C LEU A 21 13.60 18.51 2.35
N SER A 22 14.57 17.81 1.74
CA SER A 22 15.20 18.28 0.51
C SER A 22 14.21 18.30 -0.67
N LYS A 23 14.45 19.16 -1.66
CA LYS A 23 13.64 19.18 -2.90
C LYS A 23 13.61 17.83 -3.59
N GLY A 24 14.73 17.09 -3.53
CA GLY A 24 14.84 15.74 -4.08
C GLY A 24 13.91 14.76 -3.36
N VAL A 25 13.94 14.76 -2.02
CA VAL A 25 13.07 13.90 -1.20
C VAL A 25 11.60 14.22 -1.45
N MET A 26 11.23 15.50 -1.46
CA MET A 26 9.84 15.90 -1.74
C MET A 26 9.36 15.51 -3.13
N ARG A 27 10.23 15.56 -4.14
CA ARG A 27 9.91 15.09 -5.50
C ARG A 27 9.73 13.58 -5.52
N GLY A 28 10.64 12.82 -4.92
CA GLY A 28 10.52 11.37 -4.84
C GLY A 28 9.27 10.91 -4.09
N ILE A 29 8.86 11.61 -3.04
CA ILE A 29 7.61 11.33 -2.32
C ILE A 29 6.39 11.56 -3.23
N ARG A 30 6.38 12.62 -4.03
CA ARG A 30 5.28 12.85 -4.99
C ARG A 30 5.21 11.75 -6.04
N GLU A 31 6.33 11.39 -6.65
CA GLU A 31 6.40 10.29 -7.62
C GLU A 31 5.91 8.95 -7.00
N TYR A 32 6.26 8.72 -5.72
CA TYR A 32 5.79 7.56 -4.97
C TYR A 32 4.27 7.59 -4.76
N LEU A 33 3.70 8.72 -4.37
CA LEU A 33 2.26 8.88 -4.16
C LEU A 33 1.46 8.80 -5.47
N GLU A 34 1.97 9.37 -6.56
CA GLU A 34 1.38 9.27 -7.90
C GLU A 34 1.33 7.82 -8.36
N SER A 35 2.41 7.04 -8.14
CA SER A 35 2.39 5.61 -8.43
C SER A 35 1.43 4.81 -7.54
N MET A 36 1.27 5.21 -6.28
CA MET A 36 0.26 4.61 -5.41
C MET A 36 -1.17 4.88 -5.91
N GLU A 37 -1.45 6.10 -6.36
CA GLU A 37 -2.74 6.50 -6.93
C GLU A 37 -3.05 5.69 -8.20
N GLU A 38 -2.11 5.66 -9.14
CA GLU A 38 -2.21 4.89 -10.39
C GLU A 38 -2.49 3.40 -10.12
N HIS A 39 -2.04 2.88 -8.98
CA HIS A 39 -2.18 1.48 -8.60
C HIS A 39 -3.07 1.25 -7.38
N ALA A 40 -3.95 2.21 -7.05
CA ALA A 40 -4.78 2.17 -5.84
C ALA A 40 -5.64 0.90 -5.76
N GLU A 41 -6.13 0.39 -6.89
CA GLU A 41 -6.89 -0.87 -6.94
C GLU A 41 -6.04 -2.06 -6.43
N ARG A 42 -4.79 -2.17 -6.88
CA ARG A 42 -3.88 -3.25 -6.45
C ARG A 42 -3.53 -3.11 -4.97
N TRP A 43 -3.33 -1.87 -4.51
CA TRP A 43 -3.17 -1.57 -3.08
C TRP A 43 -4.35 -2.06 -2.26
N TRP A 44 -5.57 -1.76 -2.73
CA TRP A 44 -6.79 -2.18 -2.05
C TRP A 44 -6.87 -3.69 -1.89
N TYR A 45 -6.62 -4.47 -2.96
CA TYR A 45 -6.63 -5.93 -2.90
C TYR A 45 -5.53 -6.55 -2.02
N ILE A 46 -4.39 -5.87 -1.86
CA ILE A 46 -3.30 -6.33 -0.99
C ILE A 46 -3.56 -5.98 0.48
N LEU A 47 -4.20 -4.84 0.74
CA LEU A 47 -4.52 -4.41 2.10
C LEU A 47 -5.78 -5.08 2.65
N HIS A 48 -6.72 -5.49 1.80
CA HIS A 48 -8.00 -6.08 2.21
C HIS A 48 -8.08 -7.53 1.75
N TRP A 49 -7.78 -8.47 2.66
CA TRP A 49 -7.87 -9.90 2.40
C TRP A 49 -9.23 -10.43 2.83
N PHE A 50 -9.82 -11.25 1.97
CA PHE A 50 -10.92 -12.13 2.34
C PHE A 50 -10.48 -13.57 2.07
N THR A 51 -10.87 -14.49 2.96
CA THR A 51 -10.66 -15.92 2.77
C THR A 51 -11.57 -16.39 1.63
N MET A 52 -10.97 -16.93 0.58
CA MET A 52 -11.69 -17.54 -0.53
C MET A 52 -11.75 -19.05 -0.31
N SER A 53 -12.92 -19.66 -0.50
CA SER A 53 -13.01 -21.12 -0.52
C SER A 53 -12.13 -21.66 -1.65
N MET A 54 -11.26 -22.60 -1.34
CA MET A 54 -10.45 -23.28 -2.35
C MET A 54 -11.21 -24.45 -2.99
N GLU A 55 -12.44 -24.72 -2.59
CA GLU A 55 -13.26 -25.80 -3.15
C GLU A 55 -13.95 -25.37 -4.46
N ASP A 56 -14.27 -24.08 -4.59
CA ASP A 56 -14.87 -23.47 -5.78
C ASP A 56 -13.80 -23.05 -6.79
N ASP A 57 -13.92 -23.49 -8.04
CA ASP A 57 -12.90 -23.24 -9.08
C ASP A 57 -12.78 -21.76 -9.46
N ARG A 58 -13.89 -21.02 -9.46
CA ARG A 58 -13.87 -19.57 -9.71
C ARG A 58 -13.16 -18.82 -8.59
N ALA A 59 -13.32 -19.28 -7.36
CA ALA A 59 -12.62 -18.75 -6.20
C ALA A 59 -11.12 -19.07 -6.25
N LYS A 60 -10.73 -20.27 -6.69
CA LYS A 60 -9.32 -20.61 -6.96
C LYS A 60 -8.71 -19.71 -8.03
N GLU A 61 -9.39 -19.50 -9.15
CA GLU A 61 -8.91 -18.62 -10.23
C GLU A 61 -8.69 -17.19 -9.74
N LEU A 62 -9.65 -16.63 -9.00
CA LEU A 62 -9.52 -15.29 -8.44
C LEU A 62 -8.37 -15.20 -7.44
N HIS A 63 -8.15 -16.24 -6.62
CA HIS A 63 -7.02 -16.31 -5.70
C HIS A 63 -5.67 -16.25 -6.46
N LEU A 64 -5.53 -17.03 -7.53
CA LEU A 64 -4.30 -17.06 -8.34
C LEU A 64 -4.06 -15.74 -9.08
N TRP A 65 -5.10 -15.16 -9.70
CA TRP A 65 -5.02 -13.85 -10.35
C TRP A 65 -4.56 -12.79 -9.34
N ARG A 66 -5.18 -12.75 -8.16
CA ARG A 66 -4.83 -11.80 -7.10
C ARG A 66 -3.39 -11.98 -6.62
N ARG A 67 -2.93 -13.23 -6.43
CA ARG A 67 -1.54 -13.53 -6.05
C ARG A 67 -0.56 -12.96 -7.07
N LYS A 68 -0.83 -13.14 -8.37
CA LYS A 68 0.01 -12.58 -9.45
C LYS A 68 0.02 -11.05 -9.43
N CYS A 69 -1.13 -10.41 -9.19
CA CYS A 69 -1.23 -8.96 -9.03
C CYS A 69 -0.38 -8.47 -7.84
N ARG A 70 -0.41 -9.19 -6.71
CA ARG A 70 0.43 -8.88 -5.54
C ARG A 70 1.91 -8.98 -5.88
N GLU A 71 2.35 -10.09 -6.47
CA GLU A 71 3.77 -10.30 -6.79
C GLU A 71 4.31 -9.19 -7.72
N THR A 72 3.50 -8.78 -8.70
CA THR A 72 3.84 -7.68 -9.62
C THR A 72 3.90 -6.33 -8.91
N LEU A 73 2.91 -6.01 -8.07
CA LEU A 73 2.91 -4.75 -7.32
C LEU A 73 4.08 -4.68 -6.34
N VAL A 74 4.36 -5.78 -5.63
CA VAL A 74 5.48 -5.88 -4.69
C VAL A 74 6.79 -5.59 -5.40
N GLY A 75 7.05 -6.21 -6.56
CA GLY A 75 8.25 -5.94 -7.34
C GLY A 75 8.41 -4.47 -7.72
N ASN A 76 7.37 -3.89 -8.33
CA ASN A 76 7.42 -2.49 -8.78
C ASN A 76 7.60 -1.51 -7.61
N PHE A 77 6.90 -1.75 -6.51
CA PHE A 77 6.90 -0.85 -5.38
C PHE A 77 8.18 -0.94 -4.55
N LEU A 78 8.78 -2.13 -4.43
CA LEU A 78 10.10 -2.29 -3.82
C LEU A 78 11.15 -1.49 -4.59
N ILE A 79 11.07 -1.44 -5.93
CA ILE A 79 11.96 -0.61 -6.75
C ILE A 79 11.76 0.88 -6.45
N LEU A 80 10.51 1.35 -6.35
CA LEU A 80 10.21 2.75 -6.02
C LEU A 80 10.72 3.11 -4.61
N ALA A 81 10.44 2.27 -3.61
CA ALA A 81 10.95 2.46 -2.26
C ALA A 81 12.48 2.48 -2.22
N GLN A 82 13.15 1.59 -2.97
CA GLN A 82 14.61 1.56 -3.09
C GLN A 82 15.17 2.83 -3.75
N ARG A 83 14.49 3.38 -4.75
CA ARG A 83 14.88 4.67 -5.36
C ARG A 83 14.73 5.80 -4.36
N LEU A 84 13.65 5.81 -3.60
CA LEU A 84 13.36 6.85 -2.62
C LEU A 84 14.42 6.91 -1.51
N VAL A 85 14.83 5.75 -0.95
CA VAL A 85 15.86 5.69 0.10
C VAL A 85 17.28 6.04 -0.39
N LYS A 86 17.52 6.01 -1.70
CA LYS A 86 18.81 6.39 -2.30
C LYS A 86 18.95 7.90 -2.53
N ILE A 87 17.87 8.66 -2.35
CA ILE A 87 17.93 10.13 -2.46
C ILE A 87 18.78 10.68 -1.32
N ASP A 88 19.67 11.62 -1.64
CA ASP A 88 20.51 12.28 -0.65
C ASP A 88 19.66 12.88 0.49
N LYS A 89 20.10 12.63 1.72
CA LYS A 89 19.43 13.04 2.97
C LYS A 89 18.00 12.52 3.14
N PHE A 90 17.63 11.39 2.53
CA PHE A 90 16.34 10.75 2.81
C PHE A 90 16.23 10.31 4.29
N PRO A 91 15.30 10.87 5.08
CA PRO A 91 15.08 10.42 6.45
C PRO A 91 14.37 9.06 6.45
N LYS A 92 15.02 8.01 6.96
CA LYS A 92 14.40 6.67 7.07
C LYS A 92 13.12 6.67 7.89
N THR A 93 12.98 7.62 8.80
CA THR A 93 11.80 7.82 9.64
C THR A 93 10.57 8.29 8.86
N LEU A 94 10.72 8.77 7.61
CA LEU A 94 9.57 9.10 6.75
C LEU A 94 8.65 7.90 6.52
N TRP A 95 9.18 6.68 6.54
CA TRP A 95 8.35 5.48 6.38
C TRP A 95 7.31 5.32 7.50
N TYR A 96 7.48 5.97 8.64
CA TYR A 96 6.48 5.98 9.71
C TYR A 96 5.37 7.01 9.51
N GLU A 97 5.45 7.85 8.46
CA GLU A 97 4.40 8.81 8.15
C GLU A 97 3.12 8.09 7.69
N PRO A 98 1.95 8.40 8.28
CA PRO A 98 0.69 7.75 7.91
C PRO A 98 0.29 7.93 6.44
N GLY A 99 0.77 9.01 5.80
CA GLY A 99 0.55 9.28 4.38
C GLY A 99 1.45 8.48 3.43
N LEU A 100 2.43 7.74 3.93
CA LEU A 100 3.33 6.90 3.15
C LEU A 100 3.04 5.44 3.44
N TRP A 101 2.10 4.85 2.70
CA TRP A 101 1.80 3.43 2.87
C TRP A 101 3.01 2.59 2.49
N ILE A 102 3.40 1.69 3.39
CA ILE A 102 4.38 0.66 3.12
C ILE A 102 3.62 -0.61 2.75
N LEU A 103 4.17 -1.40 1.82
CA LEU A 103 3.65 -2.74 1.59
C LEU A 103 3.76 -3.55 2.88
N PRO A 104 2.66 -4.07 3.42
CA PRO A 104 2.75 -4.85 4.64
C PRO A 104 3.47 -6.17 4.33
N ASN A 105 4.50 -6.48 5.11
CA ASN A 105 5.24 -7.75 5.01
C ASN A 105 4.31 -8.95 5.29
N ASN A 106 3.38 -8.75 6.23
CA ASN A 106 2.39 -9.73 6.63
C ASN A 106 0.99 -9.29 6.20
N ILE A 107 0.15 -10.27 5.92
CA ILE A 107 -1.22 -10.09 5.50
C ILE A 107 -1.98 -9.26 6.56
N CYS A 108 -2.76 -8.26 6.13
CA CYS A 108 -3.73 -7.64 7.03
C CYS A 108 -4.89 -8.62 7.20
N TYR A 109 -4.97 -9.28 8.35
CA TYR A 109 -6.10 -10.12 8.75
C TYR A 109 -7.28 -9.27 9.22
N TRP A 110 -7.61 -8.17 8.53
CA TRP A 110 -8.91 -7.55 8.75
C TRP A 110 -9.96 -8.49 8.17
N ILE A 111 -10.31 -9.46 9.00
CA ILE A 111 -11.43 -10.37 8.86
C ILE A 111 -12.64 -9.47 8.64
N PHE A 112 -13.23 -9.51 7.46
CA PHE A 112 -14.63 -9.13 7.33
C PHE A 112 -15.39 -10.08 8.25
N LYS A 113 -15.75 -9.58 9.43
CA LYS A 113 -16.59 -10.29 10.38
C LYS A 113 -17.98 -10.36 9.74
N ASP A 114 -18.49 -11.56 9.52
CA ASP A 114 -19.91 -11.71 9.23
C ASP A 114 -20.68 -11.13 10.44
N PRO A 115 -21.60 -10.16 10.24
CA PRO A 115 -22.37 -9.55 11.31
C PRO A 115 -23.16 -10.55 12.16
N SER A 116 -23.40 -11.78 11.67
CA SER A 116 -24.14 -12.83 12.36
C SER A 116 -23.35 -13.55 13.47
N VAL A 117 -22.05 -13.31 13.60
CA VAL A 117 -21.19 -14.05 14.55
C VAL A 117 -20.75 -13.13 15.70
N ASN A 118 -21.41 -13.24 16.84
CA ASN A 118 -21.07 -12.53 18.08
C ASN A 118 -20.25 -13.44 19.02
N PHE A 119 -19.20 -12.89 19.64
CA PHE A 119 -18.45 -13.47 20.75
C PHE A 119 -18.51 -12.49 21.91
#